data_AF-A0A9W6WF37-F1
#
_entry.id   AF-A0A9W6WF37-F1
#
_cell.length_a   1.000
_cell.length_b   1.000
_cell.length_c   1.000
_cell.angle_alpha   90.00
_cell.angle_beta   90.00
_cell.angle_gamma   90.00
#
_symmetry.space_group_name_H-M   'P 1'
#
loop_
_entity.id
_entity.type
_entity.pdbx_description
1 polymer ?
#
loop_
_entity_poly.entity_id
_entity_poly.type
_entity_poly.pdbx_seq_one_letter_code
_entity_poly.pdbx_strand_id
1 'polypeptide(L)'
;MDSDIGQYVVDYLPYIDDEVTDLEKELAENLVQEEFSKLDKKTLNSIHKRVKQIGTYQNETPKYKSSLLTQAAGDDKFKSKIENGEGIGGIDLTMYSKVFNDDGSLNEDLYNITLNCTLMRQRSLELLQKYGKNQYLIFNDNLENSNKLLEIEIDKKRKQIDEVNQERKRICTDFKPMNDYLKDKWKDSLNNLITTSVECARLQLENELN
;
A
#
# COMPACT_ATOMS: atom_id res chain seq x y z
N MET A 1 26.56 10.85 -17.88
CA MET A 1 27.55 10.62 -16.81
C MET A 1 26.74 10.39 -15.55
N ASP A 2 26.09 9.24 -15.48
CA ASP A 2 25.34 8.84 -14.31
C ASP A 2 26.31 8.12 -13.41
N SER A 3 26.67 8.81 -12.34
CA SER A 3 27.47 8.29 -11.25
C SER A 3 26.90 6.96 -10.81
N ASP A 4 27.73 5.94 -10.98
CA ASP A 4 27.67 4.62 -10.41
C ASP A 4 27.44 4.77 -8.89
N ILE A 5 26.17 4.80 -8.48
CA ILE A 5 25.78 4.65 -7.09
C ILE A 5 26.09 3.19 -6.82
N GLY A 6 27.33 2.93 -6.39
CA GLY A 6 27.77 1.64 -5.92
C GLY A 6 26.64 1.05 -5.09
N GLN A 7 26.02 0.02 -5.65
CA GLN A 7 24.82 -0.57 -5.11
C GLN A 7 25.26 -1.16 -3.78
N TYR A 8 25.06 -0.41 -2.70
CA TYR A 8 25.26 -0.89 -1.34
C TYR A 8 24.32 -2.09 -1.23
N VAL A 9 24.89 -3.29 -1.38
CA VAL A 9 24.19 -4.53 -1.12
C VAL A 9 24.07 -4.57 0.40
N VAL A 10 22.94 -4.06 0.89
CA VAL A 10 22.53 -4.23 2.29
C VAL A 10 22.18 -5.71 2.42
N ASP A 11 23.14 -6.50 2.89
CA ASP A 11 23.06 -7.95 2.79
C ASP A 11 22.38 -8.55 4.03
N TYR A 12 21.07 -8.77 3.89
CA TYR A 12 20.32 -9.76 4.67
C TYR A 12 19.83 -10.78 3.65
N LEU A 13 20.12 -12.06 3.85
CA LEU A 13 19.87 -13.13 2.90
C LEU A 13 18.74 -14.03 3.42
N PRO A 14 17.46 -13.75 3.10
CA PRO A 14 16.31 -14.36 3.78
C PRO A 14 16.20 -15.87 3.58
N TYR A 15 16.87 -16.43 2.58
CA TYR A 15 16.84 -17.86 2.27
C TYR A 15 18.05 -18.64 2.83
N ILE A 16 19.04 -17.96 3.41
CA ILE A 16 20.26 -18.56 3.97
C ILE A 16 20.34 -18.31 5.46
N ASP A 17 20.03 -17.10 5.89
CA ASP A 17 20.09 -16.69 7.29
C ASP A 17 19.02 -17.44 8.09
N ASP A 18 19.36 -17.80 9.33
CA ASP A 18 18.42 -18.44 10.25
C ASP A 18 17.28 -17.48 10.59
N GLU A 19 16.11 -18.03 10.92
CA GLU A 19 14.96 -17.23 11.33
C GLU A 19 15.32 -16.36 12.56
N VAL A 20 15.17 -15.05 12.41
CA VAL A 20 15.51 -14.08 13.47
C VAL A 20 14.63 -14.35 14.70
N THR A 21 15.27 -14.57 15.85
CA THR A 21 14.58 -14.82 17.11
C THR A 21 13.88 -13.54 17.59
N ASP A 22 12.74 -13.66 18.27
CA ASP A 22 11.99 -12.48 18.74
C ASP A 22 12.82 -11.60 19.70
N LEU A 23 13.72 -12.18 20.49
CA LEU A 23 14.68 -11.43 21.32
C LEU A 23 15.65 -10.59 20.49
N GLU A 24 16.12 -11.10 19.35
CA GLU A 24 17.04 -10.37 18.46
C GLU A 24 16.32 -9.21 17.76
N LYS A 25 15.02 -9.40 17.44
CA LYS A 25 14.17 -8.32 16.92
C LYS A 25 14.01 -7.21 17.94
N GLU A 26 13.70 -7.53 19.20
CA GLU A 26 13.57 -6.53 20.27
C GLU A 26 14.88 -5.76 20.49
N LEU A 27 16.03 -6.45 20.49
CA LEU A 27 17.34 -5.79 20.61
C LEU A 27 17.63 -4.86 19.42
N ALA A 28 17.36 -5.32 18.19
CA ALA A 28 17.52 -4.51 16.99
C ALA A 28 16.59 -3.28 17.00
N GLU A 29 15.34 -3.46 17.41
CA GLU A 29 14.38 -2.36 17.55
C GLU A 29 14.83 -1.35 18.60
N ASN A 30 15.36 -1.79 19.74
CA ASN A 30 15.89 -0.90 20.77
C ASN A 30 17.06 -0.06 20.24
N LEU A 31 18.02 -0.69 19.54
CA LEU A 31 19.13 0.03 18.91
C LEU A 31 18.64 1.04 17.86
N VAL A 32 17.66 0.65 17.06
CA VAL A 32 17.03 1.53 16.07
C VAL A 32 16.34 2.72 16.77
N GLN A 33 15.66 2.50 17.89
CA GLN A 33 15.03 3.57 18.68
C GLN A 33 16.06 4.52 19.32
N GLU A 34 17.20 4.00 19.78
CA GLU A 34 18.32 4.82 20.26
C GLU A 34 18.87 5.71 19.14
N GLU A 35 19.06 5.17 17.94
CA GLU A 35 19.50 5.93 16.77
C GLU A 35 18.45 6.95 16.32
N PHE A 36 17.16 6.58 16.34
CA PHE A 36 16.07 7.51 16.07
C PHE A 36 16.04 8.69 17.06
N SER A 37 16.41 8.45 18.32
CA SER A 37 16.48 9.49 19.34
C SER A 37 17.62 10.49 19.12
N LYS A 38 18.68 10.06 18.41
CA LYS A 38 19.85 10.89 18.06
C LYS A 38 19.63 11.70 16.77
N LEU A 39 18.69 11.31 15.92
CA LEU A 39 18.40 11.97 14.65
C LEU A 39 17.50 13.20 14.82
N ASP A 40 17.77 14.25 14.03
CA ASP A 40 16.97 15.48 14.05
C ASP A 40 15.51 15.23 13.60
N LYS A 41 14.55 15.78 14.35
CA LYS A 41 13.10 15.68 14.07
C LYS A 41 12.68 16.19 12.68
N LYS A 42 13.50 17.02 12.03
CA LYS A 42 13.26 17.57 10.68
C LYS A 42 13.54 16.57 9.56
N THR A 43 14.54 15.69 9.71
CA THR A 43 14.83 14.61 8.75
C THR A 43 13.87 13.45 8.95
N LEU A 44 13.47 13.14 10.18
CA LEU A 44 12.47 12.09 10.49
C LEU A 44 11.11 12.32 9.80
N ASN A 45 10.62 13.56 9.84
CA ASN A 45 9.30 13.91 9.29
C ASN A 45 9.34 14.24 7.79
N SER A 46 10.51 14.19 7.17
CA SER A 46 10.64 14.45 5.73
C SER A 46 10.29 13.19 4.96
N ILE A 47 9.03 13.11 4.52
CA ILE A 47 8.57 12.08 3.60
C ILE A 47 9.54 11.97 2.43
N HIS A 48 10.07 10.77 2.20
CA HIS A 48 11.04 10.52 1.12
C HIS A 48 10.49 11.02 -0.22
N LYS A 49 11.34 11.69 -1.03
CA LYS A 49 10.92 12.40 -2.26
C LYS A 49 10.10 11.54 -3.23
N ARG A 50 10.31 10.22 -3.25
CA ARG A 50 9.56 9.26 -4.09
C ARG A 50 8.15 8.95 -3.59
N VAL A 51 7.85 9.12 -2.31
CA VAL A 51 6.49 8.89 -1.78
C VAL A 51 5.51 9.95 -2.28
N LYS A 52 5.98 11.19 -2.49
CA LYS A 52 5.20 12.24 -3.18
C LYS A 52 4.86 11.89 -4.63
N GLN A 53 5.60 10.97 -5.25
CA GLN A 53 5.37 10.49 -6.61
C GLN A 53 4.43 9.26 -6.63
N ILE A 54 4.43 8.44 -5.57
CA ILE A 54 3.60 7.23 -5.42
C ILE A 54 2.18 7.55 -4.90
N GLY A 55 1.98 8.72 -4.27
CA GLY A 55 0.69 9.19 -3.73
C GLY A 55 -0.45 9.40 -4.75
N THR A 56 -0.35 8.85 -5.96
CA THR A 56 -1.44 8.74 -6.92
C THR A 56 -2.12 7.35 -6.93
N TYR A 57 -1.59 6.35 -6.21
CA TYR A 57 -2.05 4.96 -6.32
C TYR A 57 -2.69 4.34 -5.08
N GLN A 58 -2.84 5.06 -3.96
CA GLN A 58 -3.58 4.53 -2.81
C GLN A 58 -4.75 5.46 -2.45
N ASN A 59 -5.95 4.95 -2.73
CA ASN A 59 -7.24 5.28 -2.10
C ASN A 59 -7.93 6.61 -2.42
N GLU A 60 -7.53 7.31 -3.48
CA GLU A 60 -8.36 8.39 -4.03
C GLU A 60 -8.78 7.97 -5.43
N THR A 61 -10.09 7.98 -5.68
CA THR A 61 -10.64 8.02 -7.04
C THR A 61 -9.72 8.83 -7.94
N PRO A 62 -9.42 8.38 -9.17
CA PRO A 62 -8.49 9.07 -10.04
C PRO A 62 -8.85 10.55 -10.05
N LYS A 63 -7.86 11.40 -9.76
CA LYS A 63 -7.94 12.88 -9.78
C LYS A 63 -8.22 13.38 -11.20
N TYR A 64 -9.25 12.86 -11.86
CA TYR A 64 -9.93 13.51 -12.96
C TYR A 64 -10.67 14.68 -12.37
N LYS A 65 -9.97 15.81 -12.22
CA LYS A 65 -10.54 17.16 -12.12
C LYS A 65 -11.84 17.20 -11.32
N SER A 66 -11.85 16.71 -10.09
CA SER A 66 -12.99 16.93 -9.21
C SER A 66 -13.06 18.44 -9.01
N SER A 67 -14.13 19.05 -9.52
CA SER A 67 -14.41 20.48 -9.34
C SER A 67 -14.17 20.87 -7.89
N LEU A 68 -13.66 22.08 -7.64
CA LEU A 68 -13.37 22.60 -6.29
C LEU A 68 -14.53 22.36 -5.30
N LEU A 69 -15.75 22.37 -5.83
CA LEU A 69 -16.99 22.08 -5.11
C LEU A 69 -17.07 20.64 -4.55
N THR A 70 -16.64 19.64 -5.31
CA THR A 70 -16.65 18.22 -4.91
C THR A 70 -15.59 17.93 -3.86
N GLN A 71 -14.46 18.65 -3.92
CA GLN A 71 -13.38 18.54 -2.94
C GLN A 71 -13.81 19.17 -1.60
N ALA A 72 -14.45 20.34 -1.65
CA ALA A 72 -15.02 20.99 -0.46
C ALA A 72 -16.18 20.19 0.17
N ALA A 73 -16.95 19.44 -0.61
CA ALA A 73 -18.01 18.56 -0.12
C ALA A 73 -17.48 17.20 0.41
N GLY A 74 -16.31 16.76 -0.04
CA GLY A 74 -15.68 15.49 0.33
C GLY A 74 -14.85 15.55 1.60
N ASP A 75 -14.43 16.75 2.02
CA ASP A 75 -13.72 16.96 3.27
C ASP A 75 -14.55 16.47 4.48
N ASP A 76 -13.92 15.67 5.36
CA ASP A 76 -14.59 15.13 6.56
C ASP A 76 -15.09 16.23 7.50
N LYS A 77 -14.52 17.44 7.42
CA LYS A 77 -15.01 18.65 8.10
C LYS A 77 -16.35 19.16 7.56
N PHE A 78 -16.65 18.93 6.28
CA PHE A 78 -17.93 19.28 5.68
C PHE A 78 -18.97 18.20 6.01
N LYS A 79 -18.60 16.92 5.96
CA LYS A 79 -19.45 15.81 6.41
C LYS A 79 -19.84 15.94 7.89
N SER A 80 -18.88 16.23 8.77
CA SER A 80 -19.17 16.46 10.19
C SER A 80 -20.08 17.68 10.41
N LYS A 81 -20.00 18.71 9.56
CA LYS A 81 -20.92 19.86 9.59
C LYS A 81 -22.32 19.51 9.09
N ILE A 82 -22.43 18.64 8.07
CA ILE A 82 -23.73 18.11 7.60
C ILE A 82 -24.37 17.24 8.69
N GLU A 83 -23.60 16.35 9.33
CA GLU A 83 -24.08 15.50 10.43
C GLU A 83 -24.52 16.31 11.65
N ASN A 84 -23.86 17.44 11.92
CA ASN A 84 -24.24 18.38 12.96
C ASN A 84 -25.37 19.36 12.55
N GLY A 85 -25.94 19.22 11.34
CA GLY A 85 -27.06 20.05 10.86
C GLY A 85 -26.69 21.46 10.39
N GLU A 86 -25.40 21.80 10.31
CA GLU A 86 -24.88 23.12 9.90
C GLU A 86 -24.44 23.17 8.43
N GLY A 87 -24.56 22.05 7.70
CA GLY A 87 -24.28 21.98 6.27
C GLY A 87 -25.52 22.23 5.41
N ILE A 88 -25.33 22.57 4.13
CA ILE A 88 -26.38 22.42 3.12
C ILE A 88 -26.61 20.91 3.02
N GLY A 89 -27.61 20.41 3.77
CA GLY A 89 -28.02 19.01 3.68
C GLY A 89 -28.23 18.63 2.22
N GLY A 90 -27.94 17.38 1.87
CA GLY A 90 -28.26 16.86 0.55
C GLY A 90 -29.71 17.21 0.16
N ILE A 91 -30.00 17.28 -1.13
CA ILE A 91 -31.31 17.70 -1.64
C ILE A 91 -32.42 16.93 -0.92
N ASP A 92 -33.20 17.65 -0.11
CA ASP A 92 -34.30 17.07 0.66
C ASP A 92 -35.46 16.75 -0.28
N LEU A 93 -35.67 15.46 -0.53
CA LEU A 93 -36.74 14.95 -1.39
C LEU A 93 -38.11 14.96 -0.67
N THR A 94 -38.13 15.21 0.64
CA THR A 94 -39.37 15.26 1.44
C THR A 94 -40.31 16.36 0.95
N MET A 95 -39.77 17.46 0.39
CA MET A 95 -40.57 18.54 -0.19
C MET A 95 -41.47 18.08 -1.33
N TYR A 96 -41.04 17.13 -2.17
CA TYR A 96 -41.84 16.63 -3.30
C TYR A 96 -42.91 15.61 -2.88
N SER A 97 -42.91 15.18 -1.62
CA SER A 97 -43.91 14.25 -1.08
C SER A 97 -45.11 14.97 -0.42
N LYS A 98 -44.95 16.25 -0.07
CA LYS A 98 -45.96 17.04 0.67
C LYS A 98 -46.75 17.94 -0.25
N VAL A 99 -47.72 17.37 -0.95
CA VAL A 99 -48.56 18.10 -1.92
C VAL A 99 -49.58 19.04 -1.24
N PHE A 100 -49.87 18.79 0.04
CA PHE A 100 -50.76 19.59 0.86
C PHE A 100 -49.95 20.43 1.85
N ASN A 101 -50.37 21.67 2.04
CA ASN A 101 -49.87 22.54 3.09
C ASN A 101 -50.37 22.06 4.47
N ASP A 102 -49.72 22.48 5.56
CA ASP A 102 -50.07 22.06 6.93
C ASP A 102 -51.50 22.47 7.36
N ASP A 103 -52.11 23.42 6.65
CA ASP A 103 -53.49 23.88 6.83
C ASP A 103 -54.52 23.02 6.05
N GLY A 104 -54.07 22.00 5.31
CA GLY A 104 -54.89 21.14 4.46
C GLY A 104 -55.24 21.73 3.09
N SER A 105 -54.74 22.93 2.75
CA SER A 105 -54.90 23.52 1.43
C SER A 105 -53.96 22.87 0.40
N LEU A 106 -54.40 22.75 -0.85
CA LEU A 106 -53.59 22.21 -1.93
C LEU A 106 -52.58 23.25 -2.39
N ASN A 107 -51.30 22.88 -2.43
CA ASN A 107 -50.28 23.70 -3.06
C ASN A 107 -50.27 23.43 -4.58
N GLU A 108 -50.90 24.31 -5.35
CA GLU A 108 -51.12 24.13 -6.80
C GLU A 108 -49.81 24.01 -7.59
N ASP A 109 -48.79 24.79 -7.25
CA ASP A 109 -47.49 24.75 -7.93
C ASP A 109 -46.76 23.42 -7.68
N LEU A 110 -46.74 22.98 -6.42
CA LEU A 110 -46.10 21.71 -6.05
C LEU A 110 -46.86 20.50 -6.58
N TYR A 111 -48.19 20.58 -6.64
CA TYR A 111 -49.05 19.58 -7.27
C TYR A 111 -48.71 19.43 -8.76
N ASN A 112 -48.60 20.55 -9.48
CA ASN A 112 -48.25 20.56 -10.90
C ASN A 112 -46.84 20.01 -11.16
N ILE A 113 -45.87 20.33 -10.30
CA ILE A 113 -44.51 19.77 -10.39
C ILE A 113 -44.55 18.25 -10.16
N THR A 114 -45.26 17.81 -9.12
CA THR A 114 -45.39 16.38 -8.78
C THR A 114 -46.05 15.61 -9.91
N LEU A 115 -47.12 16.16 -10.50
CA LEU A 115 -47.80 15.57 -11.65
C LEU A 115 -46.84 15.43 -12.85
N ASN A 116 -46.09 16.48 -13.19
CA ASN A 116 -45.11 16.43 -14.26
C ASN A 116 -44.00 15.40 -14.00
N CYS A 117 -43.47 15.34 -12.77
CA CYS A 117 -42.49 14.33 -12.37
C CYS A 117 -43.05 12.89 -12.50
N THR A 118 -44.31 12.66 -12.11
CA THR A 118 -44.93 11.33 -12.25
C THR A 118 -45.13 10.93 -13.70
N LEU A 119 -45.49 11.88 -14.58
CA LEU A 119 -45.60 11.65 -16.02
C LEU A 119 -44.23 11.29 -16.64
N MET A 120 -43.17 12.02 -16.28
CA MET A 120 -41.80 11.72 -16.73
C MET A 120 -41.31 10.38 -16.20
N ARG A 121 -41.66 10.03 -14.96
CA ARG A 121 -41.37 8.72 -14.38
C ARG A 121 -42.08 7.61 -15.15
N GLN A 122 -43.35 7.78 -15.50
CA GLN A 122 -44.09 6.80 -16.30
C GLN A 122 -43.40 6.55 -17.65
N ARG A 123 -43.06 7.61 -18.39
CA ARG A 123 -42.35 7.50 -19.67
C ARG A 123 -40.99 6.80 -19.51
N SER A 124 -40.28 7.09 -18.42
CA SER A 124 -39.00 6.45 -18.11
C SER A 124 -39.17 4.96 -17.79
N LEU A 125 -40.24 4.58 -17.08
CA LEU A 125 -40.57 3.18 -16.79
C LEU A 125 -40.97 2.41 -18.05
N GLU A 126 -41.70 3.03 -18.97
CA GLU A 126 -42.04 2.43 -20.27
C GLU A 126 -40.78 2.12 -21.10
N LEU A 127 -39.82 3.05 -21.12
CA LEU A 127 -38.52 2.84 -21.77
C LEU A 127 -37.69 1.76 -21.06
N LEU A 128 -37.69 1.76 -19.72
CA LEU A 128 -37.00 0.76 -18.92
C LEU A 128 -37.60 -0.64 -19.13
N GLN A 129 -38.92 -0.77 -19.22
CA GLN A 129 -39.57 -2.03 -19.50
C GLN A 129 -39.19 -2.57 -20.89
N LYS A 130 -39.01 -1.67 -21.86
CA LYS A 130 -38.65 -2.03 -23.25
C LYS A 130 -37.18 -2.41 -23.42
N TYR A 131 -36.25 -1.68 -22.80
CA TYR A 131 -34.81 -1.84 -23.04
C TYR A 131 -33.98 -2.28 -21.82
N GLY A 132 -34.54 -2.20 -20.61
CA GLY A 132 -33.83 -2.42 -19.36
C GLY A 132 -33.23 -3.81 -19.25
N LYS A 133 -33.96 -4.85 -19.68
CA LYS A 133 -33.45 -6.23 -19.66
C LYS A 133 -32.21 -6.40 -20.55
N ASN A 134 -32.27 -5.89 -21.78
CA ASN A 134 -31.16 -6.01 -22.73
C ASN A 134 -29.94 -5.20 -22.26
N GLN A 135 -30.17 -3.98 -21.76
CA GLN A 135 -29.10 -3.14 -21.25
C GLN A 135 -28.45 -3.74 -19.99
N TYR A 136 -29.26 -4.35 -19.11
CA TYR A 136 -28.77 -5.02 -17.92
C TYR A 136 -27.87 -6.21 -18.27
N LEU A 137 -28.27 -7.03 -19.26
CA LEU A 137 -27.45 -8.16 -19.72
C LEU A 137 -26.11 -7.68 -20.30
N ILE A 138 -26.12 -6.68 -21.18
CA ILE A 138 -24.88 -6.10 -21.74
C ILE A 138 -23.97 -5.58 -20.63
N PHE A 139 -24.53 -4.90 -19.63
CA PHE A 139 -23.76 -4.40 -18.51
C PHE A 139 -23.16 -5.53 -17.66
N ASN A 140 -23.93 -6.59 -17.42
CA ASN A 140 -23.45 -7.77 -16.72
C ASN A 140 -22.30 -8.45 -17.47
N ASP A 141 -22.43 -8.64 -18.78
CA ASP A 141 -21.37 -9.22 -19.62
C ASP A 141 -20.10 -8.35 -19.59
N ASN A 142 -20.24 -7.02 -19.61
CA ASN A 142 -19.11 -6.11 -19.49
C ASN A 142 -18.44 -6.17 -18.12
N LEU A 143 -19.22 -6.32 -17.04
CA LEU A 143 -18.68 -6.52 -15.70
C LEU A 143 -17.94 -7.86 -15.59
N GLU A 144 -18.50 -8.93 -16.13
CA GLU A 144 -17.86 -10.24 -16.14
C GLU A 144 -16.54 -10.20 -16.93
N ASN A 145 -16.51 -9.55 -18.08
CA ASN A 145 -15.29 -9.34 -18.86
C ASN A 145 -14.25 -8.51 -18.09
N SER A 146 -14.68 -7.47 -17.38
CA SER A 146 -13.77 -6.66 -16.55
C SER A 146 -13.17 -7.47 -15.40
N ASN A 147 -13.98 -8.31 -14.75
CA ASN A 147 -13.51 -9.22 -13.70
C ASN A 147 -12.48 -10.23 -14.25
N LYS A 148 -12.77 -10.86 -15.40
CA LYS A 148 -11.83 -11.78 -16.06
C LYS A 148 -10.49 -11.12 -16.38
N LEU A 149 -10.50 -9.87 -16.87
CA LEU A 149 -9.27 -9.12 -17.14
C LEU A 149 -8.47 -8.85 -15.86
N LEU A 150 -9.14 -8.53 -14.76
CA LEU A 150 -8.48 -8.33 -13.46
C LEU A 150 -7.89 -9.64 -12.93
N GLU A 151 -8.61 -10.76 -13.05
CA GLU A 151 -8.10 -12.09 -12.67
C GLU A 151 -6.84 -12.45 -13.46
N ILE A 152 -6.83 -12.23 -14.77
CA ILE A 152 -5.66 -12.46 -15.63
C ILE A 152 -4.46 -11.61 -15.17
N GLU A 153 -4.68 -10.33 -14.84
CA GLU A 153 -3.59 -9.47 -14.38
C GLU A 153 -3.09 -9.88 -12.99
N ILE A 154 -3.97 -10.32 -12.07
CA ILE A 154 -3.57 -10.86 -10.77
C ILE A 154 -2.69 -12.10 -10.95
N ASP A 155 -3.09 -13.04 -11.80
CA ASP A 155 -2.32 -14.26 -12.04
C ASP A 155 -0.97 -13.97 -12.71
N LYS A 156 -0.94 -13.00 -13.64
CA LYS A 156 0.31 -12.51 -14.22
C LYS A 156 1.22 -11.90 -13.16
N LYS A 157 0.68 -11.10 -12.24
CA LYS A 157 1.46 -10.51 -11.14
C LYS A 157 1.99 -11.54 -10.17
N ARG A 158 1.19 -12.57 -9.86
CA ARG A 158 1.63 -13.72 -9.04
C ARG A 158 2.81 -14.45 -9.69
N LYS A 159 2.71 -14.76 -10.99
CA LYS A 159 3.83 -15.37 -11.74
C LYS A 159 5.09 -14.51 -11.71
N GLN A 160 4.96 -13.19 -11.90
CA GLN A 160 6.09 -12.25 -11.80
C GLN A 160 6.74 -12.27 -10.39
N ILE A 161 5.92 -12.36 -9.33
CA ILE A 161 6.43 -12.48 -7.96
C ILE A 161 7.17 -13.80 -7.77
N ASP A 162 6.60 -14.90 -8.27
CA ASP A 162 7.21 -16.23 -8.16
C ASP A 162 8.55 -16.30 -8.91
N GLU A 163 8.63 -15.72 -10.11
CA GLU A 163 9.86 -15.60 -10.90
C GLU A 163 10.93 -14.82 -10.11
N VAL A 164 10.60 -13.65 -9.57
CA VAL A 164 11.54 -12.83 -8.79
C VAL A 164 11.99 -13.56 -7.52
N ASN A 165 11.08 -14.25 -6.84
CA ASN A 165 11.42 -15.03 -5.64
C ASN A 165 12.30 -16.23 -5.98
N GLN A 166 12.07 -16.90 -7.10
CA GLN A 166 12.90 -17.98 -7.59
C GLN A 166 14.32 -17.49 -7.93
N GLU A 167 14.44 -16.34 -8.62
CA GLU A 167 15.72 -15.71 -8.90
C GLU A 167 16.47 -15.34 -7.62
N ARG A 168 15.79 -14.69 -6.66
CA ARG A 168 16.37 -14.36 -5.35
C ARG A 168 16.86 -15.60 -4.63
N LYS A 169 16.04 -16.65 -4.59
CA LYS A 169 16.40 -17.92 -3.97
C LYS A 169 17.63 -18.53 -4.64
N ARG A 170 17.70 -18.52 -5.97
CA ARG A 170 18.85 -19.03 -6.72
C ARG A 170 20.13 -18.26 -6.39
N ILE A 171 20.09 -16.92 -6.41
CA ILE A 171 21.24 -16.09 -6.08
C ILE A 171 21.74 -16.40 -4.66
N CYS A 172 20.82 -16.52 -3.71
CA CYS A 172 21.14 -16.89 -2.34
C CYS A 172 21.77 -18.29 -2.25
N THR A 173 21.18 -19.30 -2.88
CA THR A 173 21.71 -20.67 -2.85
C THR A 173 23.06 -20.80 -3.55
N ASP A 174 23.29 -20.05 -4.63
CA ASP A 174 24.55 -20.05 -5.37
C ASP A 174 25.67 -19.37 -4.54
N PHE A 175 25.33 -18.38 -3.71
CA PHE A 175 26.28 -17.70 -2.81
C PHE A 175 26.65 -18.53 -1.58
N LYS A 176 25.73 -19.34 -1.05
CA LYS A 176 25.93 -20.15 0.16
C LYS A 176 27.25 -20.95 0.19
N PRO A 177 27.61 -21.77 -0.82
CA PRO A 177 28.84 -22.56 -0.77
C PRO A 177 30.11 -21.69 -0.76
N MET A 178 30.08 -20.53 -1.44
CA MET A 178 31.19 -19.59 -1.40
C MET A 178 31.35 -18.97 -0.01
N ASN A 179 30.23 -18.58 0.62
CA ASN A 179 30.24 -18.04 1.97
C ASN A 179 30.77 -19.07 2.98
N ASP A 180 30.30 -20.31 2.91
CA ASP A 180 30.75 -21.38 3.81
C ASP A 180 32.25 -21.68 3.62
N TYR A 181 32.72 -21.76 2.36
CA TYR A 181 34.15 -21.89 2.06
C TYR A 181 35.00 -20.75 2.63
N LEU A 182 34.55 -19.50 2.51
CA LEU A 182 35.24 -18.34 3.05
C LEU A 182 35.25 -18.35 4.59
N LYS A 183 34.14 -18.74 5.22
CA LYS A 183 34.04 -18.91 6.68
C LYS A 183 35.02 -19.97 7.18
N ASP A 184 35.09 -21.12 6.54
CA ASP A 184 35.98 -22.20 6.95
C ASP A 184 37.45 -21.82 6.74
N LYS A 185 37.80 -21.25 5.57
CA LYS A 185 39.15 -20.74 5.32
C LYS A 185 39.57 -19.66 6.32
N TRP A 186 38.64 -18.79 6.73
CA TRP A 186 38.89 -17.77 7.73
C TRP A 186 39.14 -18.39 9.12
N LYS A 187 38.32 -19.38 9.53
CA LYS A 187 38.55 -20.14 10.76
C LYS A 187 39.90 -20.85 10.76
N ASP A 188 40.27 -21.50 9.65
CA ASP A 188 41.56 -22.17 9.52
C ASP A 188 42.72 -21.19 9.61
N SER A 189 42.61 -20.02 8.95
CA SER A 189 43.63 -18.97 9.05
C SER A 189 43.77 -18.45 10.48
N LEU A 190 42.66 -18.30 11.21
CA LEU A 190 42.68 -17.85 12.60
C LEU A 190 43.31 -18.91 13.51
N ASN A 191 42.94 -20.18 13.33
CA ASN A 191 43.51 -21.30 14.08
C ASN A 191 45.02 -21.44 13.81
N ASN A 192 45.47 -21.24 12.57
CA ASN A 192 46.88 -21.23 12.21
C ASN A 192 47.63 -20.05 12.87
N LEU A 193 47.02 -18.86 12.94
CA LEU A 193 47.61 -17.71 13.61
C LEU A 193 47.69 -17.91 15.14
N ILE A 194 46.68 -18.54 15.74
CA ILE A 194 46.68 -18.86 17.17
C ILE A 194 47.69 -19.95 17.49
N THR A 195 47.77 -21.01 16.69
CA THR A 195 48.74 -22.09 16.93
C THR A 195 50.18 -21.62 16.77
N THR A 196 50.46 -20.81 15.74
CA THR A 196 51.77 -20.19 15.56
C THR A 196 52.13 -19.21 16.68
N SER A 197 51.18 -18.41 17.17
CA SER A 197 51.44 -17.49 18.29
C SER A 197 51.70 -18.24 19.61
N VAL A 198 50.99 -19.34 19.86
CA VAL A 198 51.20 -20.20 21.03
C VAL A 198 52.56 -20.89 20.97
N GLU A 199 52.96 -21.44 19.82
CA GLU A 199 54.29 -22.06 19.68
C GLU A 199 55.42 -21.03 19.81
N CYS A 200 55.26 -19.83 19.25
CA CYS A 200 56.22 -18.74 19.45
C CYS A 200 56.35 -18.36 20.92
N ALA A 201 55.24 -18.24 21.65
CA ALA A 201 55.25 -17.94 23.08
C ALA A 201 55.91 -19.07 23.90
N ARG A 202 55.66 -20.34 23.53
CA ARG A 202 56.29 -21.51 24.16
C ARG A 202 57.81 -21.50 23.98
N LEU A 203 58.29 -21.21 22.78
CA LEU A 203 59.72 -21.11 22.47
C LEU A 203 60.40 -19.94 23.19
N GLN A 204 59.71 -18.80 23.34
CA GLN A 204 60.22 -17.68 24.12
C GLN A 204 60.41 -18.06 25.59
N LEU A 205 59.42 -18.75 26.18
CA LEU A 205 59.47 -19.18 27.58
C LEU A 205 60.58 -20.23 27.81
N GLU A 206 60.78 -21.13 26.84
CA GLU A 206 61.87 -22.12 26.86
C GLU A 206 63.27 -21.46 26.73
N ASN A 207 63.37 -20.36 25.98
CA ASN A 207 64.60 -19.56 25.89
C ASN A 207 64.87 -18.70 27.14
N GLU A 208 63.83 -18.30 27.89
CA GLU A 208 63.99 -17.56 29.15
C GLU A 208 64.35 -18.47 30.34
N LEU A 209 64.06 -19.77 30.24
CA LEU A 209 64.35 -20.79 31.26
C LEU A 209 65.74 -21.44 31.10
N ASN A 210 66.42 -21.24 29.97
CA ASN A 210 67.80 -21.68 29.72
C ASN A 210 68.78 -20.50 29.82
#